data_AF-A0A7L3GU38-F1
#
_entry.id   AF-A0A7L3GU38-F1
#
_cell.length_a   1.000
_cell.length_b   1.000
_cell.length_c   1.000
_cell.angle_alpha   90.00
_cell.angle_beta   90.00
_cell.angle_gamma   90.00
#
_symmetry.space_group_name_H-M   'P 1'
#
loop_
_entity.id
_entity.type
_entity.pdbx_description
1 polymer ?
#
loop_
_entity_poly.entity_id
_entity_poly.type
_entity_poly.pdbx_seq_one_letter_code
_entity_poly.pdbx_strand_id
1 'polypeptide(L)'
;TFLIRDSSDQRHFFTLSVKTESGTKNLRIQCEGGSFSLQSDPRSSQPVPRFDCVLKLVHHYMPPAPCAVPEQSGGALHPKRTYYIYSGGEKIPLVLSRPLSSSVSTLQHLCRKTVNGHLDSYEKMTQLPAPIKEFLDQYDAPL
;
A
#
# COMPACT_ATOMS: atom_id res chain seq x y z
N THR A 1 -0.73 -12.35 2.21
CA THR A 1 -0.39 -11.98 0.82
C THR A 1 -1.57 -11.31 0.18
N PHE A 2 -1.34 -10.36 -0.72
CA PHE A 2 -2.40 -9.69 -1.45
C PHE A 2 -1.98 -9.39 -2.90
N LEU A 3 -2.93 -9.02 -3.73
CA LEU A 3 -2.68 -8.46 -5.07
C LEU A 3 -3.73 -7.39 -5.38
N ILE A 4 -3.38 -6.50 -6.30
CA ILE A 4 -4.33 -5.60 -6.95
C ILE A 4 -4.54 -6.08 -8.37
N ARG A 5 -5.80 -6.09 -8.80
CA ARG A 5 -6.22 -6.47 -10.14
C ARG A 5 -7.38 -5.60 -10.57
N ASP A 6 -7.73 -5.66 -11.85
CA ASP A 6 -8.94 -5.01 -12.36
C ASP A 6 -10.20 -5.60 -11.72
N SER A 7 -11.18 -4.73 -11.45
CA SER A 7 -12.50 -5.18 -11.00
C SER A 7 -13.32 -5.69 -12.17
N SER A 8 -14.09 -6.75 -11.92
CA SER A 8 -15.10 -7.22 -12.86
C SER A 8 -16.43 -6.44 -12.73
N ASP A 9 -16.58 -5.62 -11.69
CA ASP A 9 -17.74 -4.73 -11.52
C ASP A 9 -17.43 -3.38 -12.16
N GLN A 10 -18.23 -2.97 -13.15
CA GLN A 10 -18.03 -1.74 -13.92
C GLN A 10 -18.07 -0.46 -13.07
N ARG A 11 -18.56 -0.52 -11.84
CA ARG A 11 -18.59 0.62 -10.91
C ARG A 11 -17.25 0.86 -10.21
N HIS A 12 -16.28 -0.04 -10.36
CA HIS A 12 -14.98 0.04 -9.68
C HIS A 12 -13.85 -0.31 -10.65
N PHE A 13 -12.75 0.44 -10.62
CA PHE A 13 -11.60 0.12 -11.48
C PHE A 13 -10.77 -1.02 -10.92
N PHE A 14 -10.49 -1.01 -9.61
CA PHE A 14 -9.55 -1.93 -8.99
C PHE A 14 -10.19 -2.76 -7.88
N THR A 15 -9.64 -3.96 -7.69
CA THR A 15 -9.95 -4.89 -6.60
C THR A 15 -8.68 -5.30 -5.89
N LEU A 16 -8.67 -5.15 -4.58
CA LEU A 16 -7.67 -5.68 -3.67
C LEU A 16 -8.10 -7.09 -3.23
N SER A 17 -7.39 -8.10 -3.68
CA SER A 17 -7.59 -9.48 -3.25
C SER A 17 -6.57 -9.83 -2.17
N VAL A 18 -7.04 -10.16 -0.97
CA VAL A 18 -6.19 -10.48 0.19
C VAL A 18 -6.46 -11.91 0.68
N LYS A 19 -5.40 -12.66 0.91
CA LYS A 19 -5.49 -13.99 1.54
C LYS A 19 -5.51 -13.83 3.06
N THR A 20 -6.62 -14.23 3.68
CA THR A 20 -6.81 -14.31 5.14
C THR A 20 -6.88 -15.77 5.59
N GLU A 21 -6.89 -16.02 6.90
CA GLU A 21 -7.05 -17.38 7.47
C GLU A 21 -8.40 -17.99 7.08
N SER A 22 -9.46 -17.18 7.07
CA SER A 22 -10.81 -17.55 6.63
C SER A 22 -10.97 -17.69 5.10
N GLY A 23 -9.87 -17.65 4.35
CA GLY A 23 -9.86 -17.69 2.88
C GLY A 23 -9.61 -16.33 2.22
N THR A 24 -9.75 -16.29 0.90
CA THR A 24 -9.48 -15.08 0.10
C THR A 24 -10.66 -14.13 0.16
N LYS A 25 -10.38 -12.86 0.48
CA LYS A 25 -11.37 -11.79 0.50
C LYS A 25 -11.04 -10.78 -0.60
N ASN A 26 -12.08 -10.21 -1.21
CA ASN A 26 -11.95 -9.22 -2.28
C ASN A 26 -12.56 -7.91 -1.80
N LEU A 27 -11.77 -6.84 -1.80
CA LEU A 27 -12.17 -5.50 -1.42
C LEU A 27 -12.10 -4.62 -2.66
N ARG A 28 -13.14 -3.83 -2.91
CA ARG A 28 -13.14 -2.92 -4.06
C ARG A 28 -12.48 -1.61 -3.68
N ILE A 29 -11.74 -1.02 -4.61
CA ILE A 29 -11.15 0.30 -4.44
C ILE A 29 -12.07 1.31 -5.14
N GLN A 30 -12.62 2.23 -4.38
CA GLN A 30 -13.43 3.34 -4.88
C GLN A 30 -12.51 4.44 -5.40
N CYS A 31 -12.87 5.02 -6.55
CA CYS A 31 -12.20 6.17 -7.14
C CYS A 31 -13.24 7.30 -7.27
N GLU A 32 -13.12 8.35 -6.46
CA GLU A 32 -14.02 9.49 -6.46
C GLU A 32 -13.20 10.78 -6.37
N GLY A 33 -13.40 11.72 -7.31
CA GLY A 33 -12.73 13.03 -7.28
C GLY A 33 -11.20 12.95 -7.29
N GLY A 34 -10.62 11.97 -7.99
CA GLY A 34 -9.16 11.74 -8.01
C GLY A 34 -8.59 11.11 -6.73
N SER A 35 -9.45 10.68 -5.80
CA SER A 35 -9.05 10.00 -4.58
C SER A 35 -9.46 8.52 -4.59
N PHE A 36 -8.62 7.68 -3.98
CA PHE A 36 -8.78 6.26 -3.81
C PHE A 36 -9.11 5.91 -2.36
N SER A 37 -10.06 5.00 -2.15
CA SER A 37 -10.40 4.48 -0.82
C SER A 37 -10.90 3.05 -0.89
N LEU A 38 -10.75 2.28 0.20
CA LEU A 38 -11.31 0.93 0.26
C LEU A 38 -12.82 1.01 0.50
N GLN A 39 -13.59 0.26 -0.28
CA GLN A 39 -15.02 0.11 -0.02
C GLN A 39 -15.19 -0.51 1.38
N SER A 40 -15.81 0.24 2.28
CA SER A 40 -16.11 -0.20 3.64
C SER A 40 -17.54 -0.72 3.74
N ASP A 41 -17.76 -1.65 4.65
CA ASP A 41 -19.09 -2.15 4.98
C ASP A 41 -19.91 -1.03 5.65
N PRO A 42 -21.20 -0.82 5.32
CA PRO A 42 -22.06 0.13 6.03
C PRO A 42 -22.08 -0.04 7.56
N ARG A 43 -21.77 -1.24 8.07
CA ARG A 43 -21.67 -1.54 9.50
C ARG A 43 -20.36 -1.05 10.14
N SER A 44 -19.37 -0.69 9.34
CA SER A 44 -18.12 -0.11 9.83
C SER A 44 -18.35 1.36 10.19
N SER A 45 -18.37 1.66 11.49
CA SER A 45 -18.41 3.04 11.99
C SER A 45 -17.08 3.80 11.83
N GLN A 46 -16.03 3.19 11.25
CA GLN A 46 -14.73 3.84 11.10
C GLN A 46 -14.66 4.72 9.83
N PRO A 47 -14.10 5.94 9.93
CA PRO A 47 -13.89 6.78 8.77
C PRO A 47 -12.91 6.11 7.81
N VAL A 48 -13.30 6.03 6.53
CA VAL A 48 -12.47 5.43 5.49
C VAL A 48 -11.45 6.46 5.01
N PRO A 49 -10.13 6.20 5.15
CA PRO A 49 -9.12 7.11 4.64
C PRO A 49 -9.15 7.16 3.11
N ARG A 50 -8.94 8.36 2.57
CA ARG A 50 -8.84 8.65 1.13
C ARG A 50 -7.40 8.99 0.80
N PHE A 51 -6.94 8.55 -0.36
CA PHE A 51 -5.56 8.71 -0.83
C PHE A 51 -5.54 9.22 -2.26
N ASP A 52 -4.56 10.02 -2.62
CA ASP A 52 -4.32 10.47 -4.00
C ASP A 52 -3.68 9.37 -4.88
N CYS A 53 -3.13 8.32 -4.27
CA CYS A 53 -2.49 7.21 -4.98
C CYS A 53 -2.86 5.85 -4.35
N VAL A 54 -3.08 4.85 -5.21
CA VAL A 54 -3.37 3.47 -4.79
C VAL A 54 -2.20 2.85 -3.99
N LEU A 55 -0.95 3.22 -4.30
CA LEU A 55 0.21 2.73 -3.56
C LEU A 55 0.23 3.27 -2.12
N LYS A 56 -0.12 4.55 -1.92
CA LYS A 56 -0.27 5.15 -0.58
C LYS A 56 -1.40 4.48 0.21
N LEU A 57 -2.50 4.16 -0.47
CA LEU A 57 -3.58 3.34 0.11
C LEU A 57 -3.02 2.00 0.60
N VAL A 58 -2.33 1.24 -0.25
CA VAL A 58 -1.76 -0.07 0.15
C VAL A 58 -0.79 0.07 1.32
N HIS A 59 0.12 1.04 1.25
CA HIS A 59 1.12 1.30 2.28
C HIS A 59 0.48 1.54 3.65
N HIS A 60 -0.63 2.28 3.68
CA HIS A 60 -1.37 2.57 4.90
C HIS A 60 -2.00 1.34 5.58
N TYR A 61 -2.37 0.32 4.79
CA TYR A 61 -2.91 -0.95 5.30
C TYR A 61 -1.84 -2.04 5.48
N MET A 62 -0.58 -1.73 5.15
CA MET A 62 0.55 -2.59 5.50
C MET A 62 1.00 -2.33 6.94
N PRO A 63 1.41 -3.38 7.68
CA PRO A 63 2.09 -3.16 8.94
C PRO A 63 3.46 -2.50 8.69
N PRO A 64 3.94 -1.64 9.59
CA PRO A 64 5.28 -1.08 9.49
C PRO A 64 6.32 -2.21 9.46
N ALA A 65 7.30 -2.10 8.57
CA ALA A 65 8.36 -3.10 8.46
C ALA A 65 9.16 -3.17 9.78
N PRO A 66 9.55 -4.37 10.24
CA PRO A 66 10.29 -4.55 11.51
C PRO A 66 11.69 -3.93 11.50
N CYS A 67 12.18 -3.43 10.37
CA CYS A 67 13.52 -2.88 10.20
C CYS A 67 13.59 -1.33 10.29
N ALA A 68 12.47 -0.64 10.46
CA ALA A 68 12.51 0.79 10.73
C ALA A 68 12.89 1.00 12.20
N VAL A 69 14.15 1.36 12.43
CA VAL A 69 14.59 1.98 13.69
C VAL A 69 13.60 3.07 14.08
N PRO A 70 13.25 3.22 15.37
CA PRO A 70 12.38 4.29 15.83
C PRO A 70 13.12 5.61 15.70
N GLU A 71 13.04 6.24 14.52
CA GLU A 71 13.41 7.63 14.32
C GLU A 71 12.51 8.47 15.24
N GLN A 72 13.12 9.06 16.25
CA GLN A 72 12.52 10.01 17.16
C GLN A 72 12.19 11.29 16.39
N SER A 73 11.04 11.31 15.73
CA SER A 73 10.43 12.55 15.25
C SER A 73 9.04 12.64 15.86
N GLY A 74 8.85 13.65 16.71
CA GLY A 74 7.67 13.89 17.56
C GLY A 74 6.36 14.21 16.81
N GLY A 75 5.95 13.35 15.89
CA GLY A 75 4.60 13.35 15.31
C GLY A 75 3.83 12.16 15.86
N ALA A 76 2.73 12.46 16.55
CA ALA A 76 1.77 11.52 17.16
C ALA A 76 1.85 10.07 16.64
N LEU A 77 2.28 9.17 17.54
CA LEU A 77 2.22 7.72 17.39
C LEU A 77 0.83 7.34 16.85
N HIS A 78 0.70 7.15 15.54
CA HIS A 78 -0.56 6.74 14.96
C HIS A 78 -0.89 5.40 15.61
N PRO A 79 -2.00 5.30 16.38
CA PRO A 79 -2.34 4.06 17.05
C PRO A 79 -2.39 2.97 15.98
N LYS A 80 -1.86 1.77 16.28
CA LYS A 80 -1.99 0.58 15.43
C LYS A 80 -3.46 0.44 15.03
N ARG A 81 -3.85 1.03 13.90
CA ARG A 81 -5.22 0.97 13.40
C ARG A 81 -5.34 -0.40 12.76
N THR A 82 -5.76 -1.38 13.54
CA THR A 82 -6.19 -2.65 13.00
C THR A 82 -7.49 -2.40 12.25
N TYR A 83 -7.42 -2.44 10.93
CA TYR A 83 -8.61 -2.36 10.08
C TYR A 83 -9.29 -3.72 10.06
N TYR A 84 -10.61 -3.71 9.91
CA TYR A 84 -11.40 -4.93 9.89
C TYR A 84 -12.31 -4.96 8.67
N ILE A 85 -12.45 -6.16 8.12
CA ILE A 85 -13.38 -6.46 7.03
C ILE A 85 -14.47 -7.37 7.58
N TYR A 86 -15.70 -7.12 7.16
CA TYR A 86 -16.85 -7.92 7.56
C TYR A 86 -17.17 -8.91 6.44
N SER A 87 -17.28 -10.19 6.79
CA SER A 87 -17.61 -11.24 5.82
C SER A 87 -18.34 -12.38 6.51
N GLY A 88 -19.55 -12.71 6.06
CA GLY A 88 -20.34 -13.81 6.64
C GLY A 88 -20.76 -13.60 8.10
N GLY A 89 -20.81 -12.34 8.58
CA GLY A 89 -21.10 -12.02 9.98
C GLY A 89 -19.87 -11.95 10.89
N GLU A 90 -18.69 -12.34 10.40
CA GLU A 90 -17.44 -12.29 11.14
C GLU A 90 -16.65 -11.01 10.86
N LYS A 91 -15.94 -10.53 11.89
CA LYS A 91 -15.04 -9.37 11.84
C LYS A 91 -13.60 -9.87 11.74
N ILE A 92 -13.00 -9.73 10.55
CA ILE A 92 -11.67 -10.28 10.23
C ILE A 92 -10.66 -9.12 10.13
N PRO A 93 -9.46 -9.20 10.74
CA PRO A 93 -8.45 -8.16 10.60
C PRO A 93 -7.90 -8.09 9.16
N LEU A 94 -7.84 -6.89 8.60
CA LEU A 94 -7.22 -6.61 7.31
C LEU A 94 -5.72 -6.34 7.53
N VAL A 95 -4.88 -7.26 7.06
CA VAL A 95 -3.42 -7.13 7.11
C VAL A 95 -2.83 -7.38 5.72
N LEU A 96 -2.21 -6.35 5.14
CA LEU A 96 -1.49 -6.48 3.89
C LEU A 96 -0.03 -6.82 4.17
N SER A 97 0.32 -8.10 4.13
CA SER A 97 1.69 -8.52 4.47
C SER A 97 2.69 -8.35 3.33
N ARG A 98 2.43 -8.99 2.19
CA ARG A 98 3.32 -8.94 1.02
C ARG A 98 2.53 -8.95 -0.29
N PRO A 99 2.93 -8.16 -1.30
CA PRO A 99 2.34 -8.22 -2.61
C PRO A 99 2.67 -9.56 -3.26
N LEU A 100 1.73 -10.10 -4.03
CA LEU A 100 1.95 -11.21 -4.93
C LEU A 100 2.38 -10.64 -6.27
N SER A 101 3.63 -10.89 -6.66
CA SER A 101 4.11 -10.55 -8.00
C SER A 101 3.72 -11.65 -8.98
N SER A 102 3.21 -11.26 -10.15
CA SER A 102 2.90 -12.18 -11.25
C SER A 102 4.14 -12.63 -12.02
N SER A 103 5.20 -11.82 -11.98
CA SER A 103 6.49 -12.07 -12.63
C SER A 103 7.65 -11.68 -11.72
N VAL A 104 8.87 -12.10 -12.08
CA VAL A 104 10.08 -11.61 -11.41
C VAL A 104 10.29 -10.14 -11.76
N SER A 105 10.49 -9.29 -10.74
CA SER A 105 10.83 -7.89 -10.95
C SER A 105 12.18 -7.76 -11.65
N THR A 106 12.33 -6.76 -12.50
CA THR A 106 13.64 -6.46 -13.11
C THR A 106 14.64 -6.04 -12.04
N LEU A 107 15.93 -6.33 -12.25
CA LEU A 107 16.99 -5.88 -11.35
C LEU A 107 16.96 -4.35 -11.16
N GLN A 108 16.66 -3.61 -12.23
CA GLN A 108 16.51 -2.16 -12.20
C GLN A 108 15.43 -1.71 -11.19
N HIS A 109 14.27 -2.37 -11.18
CA HIS A 109 13.19 -2.07 -10.25
C HIS A 109 13.53 -2.48 -8.81
N LEU A 110 14.21 -3.62 -8.63
CA LEU A 110 14.70 -4.03 -7.31
C LEU A 110 15.69 -3.01 -6.74
N CYS A 111 16.66 -2.56 -7.54
CA CYS A 111 17.58 -1.49 -7.16
C CYS A 111 16.83 -0.19 -6.81
N ARG A 112 15.83 0.21 -7.61
CA ARG A 112 15.01 1.40 -7.32
C ARG A 112 14.34 1.31 -5.95
N LYS A 113 13.71 0.19 -5.63
CA LYS A 113 13.04 -0.02 -4.33
C LYS A 113 14.02 0.06 -3.17
N THR A 114 15.17 -0.59 -3.29
CA THR A 114 16.22 -0.54 -2.26
C THR A 114 16.75 0.88 -2.09
N VAL A 115 17.02 1.58 -3.18
CA VAL A 115 17.54 2.96 -3.15
C VAL A 115 16.51 3.91 -2.53
N ASN A 116 15.25 3.88 -2.97
CA ASN A 116 14.18 4.73 -2.41
C ASN A 116 13.86 4.40 -0.95
N GLY A 117 14.05 3.16 -0.51
CA GLY A 117 13.88 2.76 0.90
C GLY A 117 15.03 3.14 1.83
N HIS A 118 16.19 3.56 1.30
CA HIS A 118 17.38 3.96 2.07
C HIS A 118 17.82 5.41 1.79
N LEU A 119 16.98 6.18 1.11
CA LEU A 119 17.27 7.52 0.62
C LEU A 119 16.92 8.61 1.66
N ASP A 120 17.41 8.46 2.89
CA ASP A 120 17.31 9.55 3.89
C ASP A 120 18.36 10.66 3.65
N SER A 121 19.30 10.43 2.71
CA SER A 121 20.43 11.32 2.43
C SER A 121 20.33 11.91 1.03
N TYR A 122 19.73 13.10 0.95
CA TYR A 122 19.62 13.95 -0.25
C TYR A 122 20.99 14.14 -0.96
N GLU A 123 22.09 14.17 -0.20
CA GLU A 123 23.45 14.32 -0.73
C GLU A 123 23.89 13.17 -1.65
N LYS A 124 23.42 11.93 -1.42
CA LYS A 124 23.77 10.79 -2.28
C LYS A 124 22.99 10.82 -3.59
N MET A 125 21.81 11.41 -3.60
CA MET A 125 20.96 11.49 -4.78
C MET A 125 21.52 12.47 -5.80
N THR A 126 22.13 13.58 -5.36
CA THR A 126 22.71 14.59 -6.25
C THR A 126 23.84 14.03 -7.12
N GLN A 127 24.54 12.99 -6.66
CA GLN A 127 25.64 12.32 -7.38
C GLN A 127 25.16 11.39 -8.51
N LEU A 128 23.87 11.07 -8.58
CA LEU A 128 23.34 10.19 -9.64
C LEU A 128 23.17 10.93 -10.98
N PRO A 129 23.45 10.26 -12.12
CA PRO A 129 23.11 10.77 -13.45
C PRO A 129 21.61 11.10 -13.57
N ALA A 130 21.27 12.13 -14.36
CA ALA A 130 19.89 12.57 -14.54
C ALA A 130 18.91 11.45 -14.97
N PRO A 131 19.26 10.52 -15.90
CA PRO A 131 18.34 9.45 -16.27
C PRO A 131 18.00 8.49 -15.13
N ILE A 132 18.94 8.30 -14.18
CA ILE A 132 18.71 7.45 -13.01
C ILE A 132 17.81 8.17 -12.02
N LYS A 133 18.02 9.48 -11.81
CA LYS A 133 17.15 10.30 -10.96
C LYS A 133 15.70 10.27 -11.45
N GLU A 134 15.49 10.51 -12.75
CA GLU A 134 14.16 10.44 -13.38
C GLU A 134 13.53 9.05 -13.21
N PHE A 135 14.31 7.98 -13.38
CA PHE A 135 13.82 6.62 -13.19
C PHE A 135 13.40 6.30 -11.74
N LEU A 136 14.13 6.84 -10.76
CA LEU A 136 13.79 6.70 -9.34
C LEU A 136 12.53 7.49 -8.98
N ASP A 137 12.36 8.70 -9.53
CA ASP A 137 11.23 9.59 -9.28
C ASP A 137 9.90 9.06 -9.87
N GLN A 138 9.96 8.25 -10.93
CA GLN A 138 8.79 7.59 -11.49
C GLN A 138 8.08 6.61 -10.53
N TYR A 139 8.73 6.19 -9.43
CA TYR A 139 8.13 5.31 -8.42
C TYR A 139 8.85 5.48 -7.08
N ASP A 140 8.33 6.38 -6.26
CA ASP A 140 8.85 6.72 -4.93
C ASP A 140 8.50 5.69 -3.85
N ALA A 141 7.51 4.84 -4.09
CA ALA A 141 7.04 3.87 -3.09
C ALA A 141 8.10 2.78 -2.77
N PRO A 142 8.29 2.40 -1.49
CA PRO A 142 9.20 1.31 -1.09
C PRO A 142 8.59 -0.10 -1.30
N LEU A 143 7.39 -0.18 -1.89
CA LEU A 143 6.54 -1.37 -2.03
C LEU A 143 6.89 -2.26 -3.21
#